data_AF-A0A158KNU8-F1
#
_entry.id   AF-A0A158KNU8-F1
#
_cell.length_a   1.000
_cell.length_b   1.000
_cell.length_c   1.000
_cell.angle_alpha   90.00
_cell.angle_beta   90.00
_cell.angle_gamma   90.00
#
_symmetry.space_group_name_H-M   'P 1'
#
loop_
_entity.id
_entity.type
_entity.pdbx_description
1 polymer ?
#
loop_
_entity_poly.entity_id
_entity_poly.type
_entity_poly.pdbx_seq_one_letter_code
_entity_poly.pdbx_strand_id
1 'polypeptide(L)'
;MTTLSISDLSHSAELDRNEMSAVRGGTLFLPSYSEYSTSLKFDTQQAIGQTQNVFNANGNNAAFVTDIDSKVKPVQKANNSNTINVFGGVPV
;
A
#
# COMPACT_ATOMS: atom_id res chain seq x y z
N MET A 1 43.20 49.19 41.08
CA MET A 1 42.30 50.19 40.46
C MET A 1 42.15 49.82 38.99
N THR A 2 40.90 49.89 38.51
CA THR A 2 40.25 49.20 37.38
C THR A 2 40.56 49.73 35.98
N THR A 3 40.45 48.87 34.96
CA THR A 3 39.83 49.26 33.67
C THR A 3 39.22 48.02 32.98
N LEU A 4 37.92 48.09 32.68
CA LEU A 4 37.23 47.19 31.76
C LEU A 4 37.38 47.78 30.34
N SER A 5 38.01 47.04 29.43
CA SER A 5 37.96 47.33 27.98
C SER A 5 37.54 46.06 27.24
N ILE A 6 36.32 46.06 26.71
CA ILE A 6 35.81 44.99 25.85
C ILE A 6 36.19 45.37 24.42
N SER A 7 37.07 44.57 23.81
CA SER A 7 37.70 44.94 22.54
C SER A 7 37.35 44.03 21.38
N ASP A 8 36.58 42.96 21.61
CA ASP A 8 36.16 42.10 20.49
C ASP A 8 34.85 41.38 20.80
N LEU A 9 33.73 42.03 20.46
CA LEU A 9 32.46 41.35 20.27
C LEU A 9 32.43 40.89 18.82
N SER A 10 33.09 39.77 18.53
CA SER A 10 33.02 39.17 17.20
C SER A 10 31.61 38.66 16.95
N HIS A 11 30.87 39.44 16.16
CA HIS A 11 29.55 39.10 15.66
C HIS A 11 29.71 38.08 14.52
N SER A 12 29.31 36.84 14.74
CA SER A 12 29.08 35.88 13.66
C SER A 12 27.58 35.85 13.35
N ALA A 13 27.18 36.53 12.27
CA ALA A 13 25.82 36.51 11.72
C ALA A 13 25.53 35.26 10.87
N GLU A 14 26.54 34.41 10.68
CA GLU A 14 26.45 33.18 9.91
C GLU A 14 26.75 32.00 10.84
N LEU A 15 25.81 31.06 10.89
CA LEU A 15 25.95 29.82 11.65
C LEU A 15 26.99 28.93 10.95
N ASP A 16 28.00 28.50 11.70
CA ASP A 16 28.99 27.55 11.20
C ASP A 16 28.31 26.20 10.88
N ARG A 17 28.95 25.37 10.04
CA ARG A 17 28.44 24.04 9.65
C ARG A 17 28.11 23.17 10.86
N ASN A 18 28.86 23.31 11.95
CA ASN A 18 28.60 22.60 13.22
C ASN A 18 27.31 23.10 13.90
N GLU A 19 27.06 24.41 13.88
CA GLU A 19 25.86 25.01 14.45
C GLU A 19 24.63 24.72 13.58
N MET A 20 24.79 24.70 12.25
CA MET A 20 23.75 24.25 11.32
C MET A 20 23.37 22.76 11.50
N SER A 21 24.26 21.94 12.07
CA SER A 21 23.94 20.55 12.43
C SER A 21 22.92 20.45 13.56
N ALA A 22 22.83 21.44 14.44
CA ALA A 22 21.81 21.47 15.50
C ALA A 22 20.44 21.89 14.97
N VAL A 23 20.40 22.79 13.97
CA VAL A 23 19.17 23.35 13.40
C VAL A 23 18.37 22.34 12.57
N ARG A 24 19.05 21.40 11.87
CA ARG A 24 18.39 20.35 11.06
C ARG A 24 17.93 19.13 11.87
N GLY A 25 17.82 19.29 13.19
CA GLY A 25 17.67 18.17 14.11
C GLY A 25 19.04 17.54 14.32
N GLY A 26 19.82 18.14 15.23
CA GLY A 26 20.94 17.43 15.84
C GLY A 26 20.43 16.10 16.39
N THR A 27 21.26 15.07 16.35
CA THR A 27 20.95 13.77 16.94
C THR A 27 20.70 13.94 18.45
N LEU A 28 19.46 14.21 18.84
CA LEU A 28 19.03 13.96 20.20
C LEU A 28 19.21 12.45 20.36
N PHE A 29 20.08 12.04 21.27
CA PHE A 29 20.14 10.66 21.72
C PHE A 29 18.89 10.40 22.56
N LEU A 30 17.74 10.34 21.89
CA LEU A 30 16.52 9.71 22.36
C LEU A 30 16.74 8.23 22.07
N PRO A 31 17.05 7.40 23.08
CA PRO A 31 17.17 5.99 22.85
C PRO A 31 15.76 5.47 22.57
N SER A 32 15.36 5.48 21.29
CA SER A 32 14.21 4.80 20.65
C SER A 32 13.31 5.64 19.72
N TYR A 33 13.58 6.90 19.37
CA TYR A 33 12.71 7.60 18.41
C TYR A 33 13.22 7.47 16.97
N SER A 34 12.80 6.37 16.33
CA SER A 34 12.86 6.20 14.88
C SER A 34 11.52 6.62 14.29
N GLU A 35 11.44 7.76 13.63
CA GLU A 35 10.30 8.09 12.76
C GLU A 35 10.33 7.19 11.53
N TYR A 36 9.72 6.01 11.66
CA TYR A 36 9.45 5.14 10.52
C TYR A 36 8.31 5.75 9.69
N SER A 37 8.65 6.65 8.77
CA SER A 37 7.70 7.10 7.74
C SER A 37 7.59 6.02 6.64
N THR A 38 6.78 4.99 6.92
CA THR A 38 6.43 3.99 5.92
C THR A 38 5.34 4.57 5.01
N SER A 39 5.75 5.19 3.90
CA SER A 39 4.82 5.62 2.84
C SER A 39 4.49 4.43 1.95
N LEU A 40 3.31 3.85 2.16
CA LEU A 40 2.80 2.73 1.37
C LEU A 40 1.69 3.21 0.47
N LYS A 41 1.98 3.31 -0.83
CA LYS A 41 0.98 3.57 -1.87
C LYS A 41 0.85 2.31 -2.72
N PHE A 42 -0.37 1.81 -2.85
CA PHE A 42 -0.64 0.65 -3.68
C PHE A 42 -1.91 0.85 -4.50
N ASP A 43 -1.78 0.67 -5.81
CA ASP A 43 -2.88 0.68 -6.76
C ASP A 43 -3.15 -0.75 -7.24
N THR A 44 -4.12 -1.43 -6.63
CA THR A 44 -4.51 -2.78 -7.03
C THR A 44 -5.67 -2.72 -8.02
N GLN A 45 -5.38 -2.81 -9.33
CA GLN A 45 -6.44 -3.03 -10.31
C GLN A 45 -6.82 -4.52 -10.36
N GLN A 46 -8.10 -4.81 -10.12
CA GLN A 46 -8.67 -6.14 -10.24
C GLN A 46 -9.82 -6.12 -11.25
N ALA A 47 -9.54 -6.45 -12.50
CA ALA A 47 -10.58 -6.67 -13.50
C ALA A 47 -10.83 -8.18 -13.65
N ILE A 48 -12.08 -8.60 -13.49
CA ILE A 48 -12.55 -9.89 -14.01
C ILE A 48 -13.67 -9.61 -15.00
N GLY A 49 -13.46 -10.02 -16.25
CA GLY A 49 -14.52 -10.13 -17.25
C GLY A 49 -14.99 -11.58 -17.34
N GLN A 50 -16.30 -11.79 -17.33
CA GLN A 50 -16.90 -13.11 -17.53
C GLN A 50 -18.06 -13.00 -18.52
N THR A 51 -18.06 -13.90 -19.51
CA THR A 51 -19.18 -14.08 -20.44
C THR A 51 -19.49 -15.57 -20.48
N GLN A 52 -20.75 -15.93 -20.27
CA GLN A 52 -21.22 -17.30 -20.35
C GLN A 52 -22.40 -17.38 -21.32
N ASN A 53 -22.21 -18.11 -22.42
CA ASN A 53 -23.24 -18.41 -23.39
C ASN A 53 -23.65 -19.87 -23.24
N VAL A 54 -24.93 -20.11 -22.92
CA VAL A 54 -25.46 -21.47 -22.74
C VAL A 54 -26.61 -21.67 -23.71
N PHE A 55 -26.44 -22.66 -24.59
CA PHE A 55 -27.46 -23.08 -25.55
C PHE A 55 -27.92 -24.48 -25.19
N ASN A 56 -29.24 -24.66 -25.11
CA ASN A 56 -29.85 -25.94 -24.80
C ASN A 56 -31.03 -26.20 -25.75
N ALA A 57 -30.84 -27.11 -26.69
CA ALA A 57 -31.89 -27.54 -27.63
C ALA A 57 -32.39 -28.92 -27.23
N ASN A 58 -33.40 -28.97 -26.36
CA ASN A 58 -34.03 -30.22 -25.96
C ASN A 58 -35.39 -30.41 -26.63
N GLY A 59 -35.70 -31.63 -27.06
CA GLY A 59 -36.97 -31.97 -27.71
C GLY A 59 -37.16 -31.39 -29.12
N ASN A 60 -36.09 -31.02 -29.80
CA ASN A 60 -36.19 -30.48 -31.16
C ASN A 60 -36.47 -31.60 -32.18
N ASN A 61 -37.52 -31.43 -33.00
CA ASN A 61 -38.00 -32.39 -34.00
C ASN A 61 -38.39 -33.78 -33.44
N ALA A 62 -38.96 -33.81 -32.24
CA ALA A 62 -39.39 -35.02 -31.55
C ALA A 62 -40.92 -35.25 -31.73
N ALA A 63 -41.33 -36.37 -32.34
CA ALA A 63 -42.72 -36.80 -32.45
C ALA A 63 -42.94 -38.13 -31.69
N PHE A 64 -44.07 -38.24 -30.99
CA PHE A 64 -44.45 -39.41 -30.17
C PHE A 64 -43.45 -39.78 -29.06
N VAL A 65 -42.78 -38.78 -28.46
CA VAL A 65 -41.77 -38.99 -27.42
C VAL A 65 -42.31 -38.55 -26.07
N THR A 66 -42.12 -39.37 -25.04
CA THR A 66 -42.41 -39.03 -23.64
C THR A 66 -41.08 -38.89 -22.87
N ASP A 67 -41.11 -38.20 -21.73
CA ASP A 67 -39.97 -38.10 -20.80
C ASP A 67 -38.71 -37.40 -21.35
N ILE A 68 -38.90 -36.39 -22.22
CA ILE A 68 -37.81 -35.51 -22.64
C ILE A 68 -37.47 -34.52 -21.52
N ASP A 69 -36.37 -34.76 -20.79
CA ASP A 69 -35.84 -33.87 -19.75
C ASP A 69 -34.49 -33.26 -20.15
N SER A 70 -34.24 -32.02 -19.71
CA SER A 70 -32.92 -31.40 -19.83
C SER A 70 -32.60 -30.60 -18.59
N LYS A 71 -31.57 -31.06 -17.88
CA LYS A 71 -31.11 -30.46 -16.63
C LYS A 71 -29.83 -29.66 -16.83
N VAL A 72 -29.97 -28.48 -17.43
CA VAL A 72 -28.84 -27.57 -17.67
C VAL A 72 -28.65 -26.65 -16.46
N LYS A 73 -27.51 -26.79 -15.78
CA LYS A 73 -27.15 -26.06 -14.55
C LYS A 73 -25.75 -25.42 -14.68
N PRO A 74 -25.60 -24.41 -15.55
CA PRO A 74 -24.32 -23.73 -15.69
C PRO A 74 -24.02 -22.95 -14.42
N VAL A 75 -22.78 -23.06 -13.93
CA VAL A 75 -22.29 -22.33 -12.77
C VAL A 75 -21.04 -21.59 -13.21
N GLN A 76 -21.07 -20.26 -13.13
CA GLN A 76 -19.90 -19.43 -13.36
C GLN A 76 -19.44 -18.84 -12.02
N LYS A 77 -18.21 -19.15 -11.61
CA LYS A 77 -17.59 -18.58 -10.42
C LYS A 77 -16.32 -17.86 -10.82
N ALA A 78 -16.17 -16.64 -10.35
CA ALA A 78 -14.95 -15.85 -10.48
C ALA A 78 -14.52 -15.38 -9.11
N ASN A 79 -13.27 -15.64 -8.75
CA ASN A 79 -12.65 -15.10 -7.55
C ASN A 79 -11.44 -14.27 -7.98
N ASN A 80 -11.49 -12.95 -7.79
CA ASN A 80 -10.30 -12.10 -7.83
C ASN A 80 -9.96 -11.73 -6.40
N SER A 81 -8.75 -12.04 -5.95
CA SER A 81 -8.25 -11.61 -4.64
C SER A 81 -6.90 -10.94 -4.84
N ASN A 82 -6.75 -9.71 -4.34
CA ASN A 82 -5.47 -9.01 -4.29
C ASN A 82 -5.11 -8.85 -2.82
N THR A 83 -3.93 -9.33 -2.46
CA THR A 83 -3.40 -9.20 -1.11
C THR A 83 -2.05 -8.52 -1.20
N ILE A 84 -1.93 -7.37 -0.56
CA ILE A 84 -0.66 -6.68 -0.39
C ILE A 84 -0.19 -6.96 1.03
N ASN A 85 0.89 -7.74 1.13
CA ASN A 85 1.52 -7.95 2.42
C ASN A 85 2.45 -6.78 2.76
N VAL A 86 2.04 -5.96 3.72
CA VAL A 86 2.79 -4.76 4.15
C VAL A 86 3.80 -5.04 5.26
N PHE A 87 3.71 -6.21 5.91
CA PHE A 87 4.67 -6.64 6.91
C PHE A 87 4.98 -8.12 6.67
N GLY A 88 6.20 -8.42 6.23
CA GLY A 88 6.71 -9.80 6.19
C GLY A 88 6.45 -10.44 7.55
N GLY A 89 5.83 -11.63 7.55
CA GLY A 89 5.25 -12.27 8.72
C GLY A 89 6.14 -12.16 9.96
N VAL A 90 5.54 -11.75 11.07
CA VAL A 90 6.22 -11.74 12.37
C VAL A 90 6.66 -13.18 12.65
N PRO A 91 7.95 -13.47 12.87
CA PRO A 91 8.37 -14.79 13.28
C PRO A 91 7.77 -15.08 14.65
N VAL A 92 7.03 -16.20 14.73
CA VAL A 92 6.60 -16.83 15.99
C VAL A 92 7.80 -17.39 16.74
#